data_AF-A0A6I4U0Y4-F1
#
_entry.id   AF-A0A6I4U0Y4-F1
#
_cell.length_a   1.000
_cell.length_b   1.000
_cell.length_c   1.000
_cell.angle_alpha   90.00
_cell.angle_beta   90.00
_cell.angle_gamma   90.00
#
_symmetry.space_group_name_H-M   'P 1'
#
loop_
_entity.id
_entity.type
_entity.pdbx_description
1 polymer ?
#
loop_
_entity_poly.entity_id
_entity_poly.type
_entity_poly.pdbx_seq_one_letter_code
_entity_poly.pdbx_strand_id
1 'polypeptide(L)'
;MLKKFAIGAALMCAGCVSMGTDYDATAVDHLQVGMNKQQVIEMLGQPNQVIDYADGSQRLVWVHSTGSMFGANARSVGLPFGPDGKLTDVPN
;
A
#
# COMPACT_ATOMS: atom_id res chain seq x y z
N MET A 1 -0.20 -56.82 -13.08
CA MET A 1 -1.17 -56.09 -12.24
C MET A 1 -0.57 -54.73 -11.89
N LEU A 2 -0.92 -53.70 -12.64
CA LEU A 2 -0.35 -52.36 -12.55
C LEU A 2 -1.39 -51.45 -11.89
N LYS A 3 -1.37 -51.30 -10.57
CA LYS A 3 -2.35 -50.45 -9.87
C LYS A 3 -1.91 -50.10 -8.45
N LYS A 4 -1.04 -49.10 -8.28
CA LYS A 4 -0.93 -48.36 -7.01
C LYS A 4 -0.60 -46.88 -7.26
N PHE A 5 -1.68 -46.09 -7.24
CA PHE A 5 -1.75 -44.74 -6.69
C PHE A 5 -0.65 -43.75 -7.06
N ALA A 6 -0.81 -43.13 -8.23
CA ALA A 6 -0.51 -41.71 -8.34
C ALA A 6 -1.64 -40.95 -7.63
N ILE A 7 -1.36 -40.28 -6.50
CA ILE A 7 -2.14 -39.18 -5.91
C ILE A 7 -1.30 -38.65 -4.73
N GLY A 8 -1.09 -37.33 -4.68
CA GLY A 8 -0.86 -36.64 -3.41
C GLY A 8 0.42 -35.81 -3.29
N ALA A 9 0.65 -34.84 -4.17
CA ALA A 9 1.59 -33.74 -3.87
C ALA A 9 1.13 -32.39 -4.48
N ALA A 10 -0.18 -32.18 -4.64
CA ALA A 10 -0.74 -31.02 -5.35
C ALA A 10 -1.31 -29.92 -4.44
N LEU A 11 -0.92 -29.84 -3.15
CA LEU A 11 -1.59 -28.98 -2.16
C LEU A 11 -0.72 -27.86 -1.54
N MET A 12 0.41 -27.49 -2.12
CA MET A 12 1.33 -26.52 -1.49
C MET A 12 1.43 -25.14 -2.14
N CYS A 13 0.61 -24.82 -3.16
CA CYS A 13 0.61 -23.47 -3.75
C CYS A 13 -0.41 -22.51 -3.11
N ALA A 14 -0.68 -22.65 -1.81
CA ALA A 14 -1.31 -21.60 -1.01
C ALA A 14 -0.28 -20.49 -0.75
N GLY A 15 0.14 -19.79 -1.80
CA GLY A 15 1.11 -18.71 -1.69
C GLY A 15 0.52 -17.54 -0.92
N CYS A 16 1.09 -17.23 0.24
CA CYS A 16 0.86 -15.93 0.85
C CYS A 16 1.47 -14.86 -0.06
N VAL A 17 0.65 -13.94 -0.53
CA VAL A 17 1.08 -12.81 -1.36
C VAL A 17 1.08 -11.54 -0.50
N SER A 18 2.08 -10.69 -0.71
CA SER A 18 2.17 -9.34 -0.15
C SER A 18 2.57 -8.41 -1.28
N MET A 19 1.85 -7.31 -1.44
CA MET A 19 2.04 -6.38 -2.55
C MET A 19 1.87 -4.94 -2.08
N GLY A 20 2.72 -4.06 -2.60
CA GLY A 20 2.69 -2.63 -2.32
C GLY A 20 3.51 -2.24 -1.10
N THR A 21 3.35 -0.99 -0.64
CA THR A 21 4.15 -0.45 0.47
C THR A 21 3.45 -0.78 1.77
N ASP A 22 4.09 -1.56 2.64
CA ASP A 22 3.58 -1.92 3.97
C ASP A 22 3.72 -0.73 4.94
N TYR A 23 2.89 0.31 4.74
CA TYR A 23 2.90 1.52 5.56
C TYR A 23 2.10 1.32 6.84
N ASP A 24 2.58 1.84 7.97
CA ASP A 24 1.80 1.83 9.20
C ASP A 24 0.57 2.74 9.06
N ALA A 25 -0.62 2.16 9.13
CA ALA A 25 -1.86 2.91 9.01
C ALA A 25 -2.05 3.91 10.17
N THR A 26 -1.53 3.60 11.36
CA THR A 26 -1.61 4.48 12.53
C THR A 26 -0.69 5.70 12.41
N ALA A 27 0.36 5.60 11.59
CA ALA A 27 1.23 6.74 11.31
C ALA A 27 0.53 7.82 10.48
N VAL A 28 -0.56 7.49 9.78
CA VAL A 28 -1.39 8.46 9.04
C VAL A 28 -2.03 9.47 10.00
N ASP A 29 -2.47 9.01 11.18
CA ASP A 29 -3.10 9.85 12.21
C ASP A 29 -2.14 10.88 12.83
N HIS A 30 -0.83 10.69 12.62
CA HIS A 30 0.23 11.58 13.11
C HIS A 30 0.69 12.59 12.06
N LEU A 31 0.17 12.52 10.83
CA LEU A 31 0.48 13.49 9.79
C LEU A 31 -0.14 14.84 10.10
N GLN A 32 0.52 15.90 9.61
CA GLN A 32 0.06 17.27 9.79
C GLN A 32 0.05 18.00 8.46
N VAL A 33 -1.02 18.76 8.23
CA VAL A 33 -1.11 19.71 7.12
C VAL A 33 0.12 20.64 7.15
N GLY A 34 0.73 20.85 5.98
CA GLY A 34 1.96 21.65 5.84
C GLY A 34 3.26 20.84 5.85
N MET A 35 3.23 19.54 6.18
CA MET A 35 4.38 18.65 6.01
C MET A 35 4.79 18.60 4.53
N ASN A 36 6.09 18.56 4.26
CA ASN A 36 6.59 18.32 2.91
C ASN A 36 6.55 16.82 2.56
N LYS A 37 6.65 16.49 1.27
CA LYS A 37 6.61 15.09 0.78
C LYS A 37 7.66 14.20 1.45
N GLN A 38 8.87 14.70 1.66
CA GLN A 38 9.95 13.91 2.25
C GLN A 38 9.62 13.51 3.70
N GLN A 39 9.09 14.43 4.51
CA GLN A 39 8.67 14.13 5.88
C GLN A 39 7.59 13.04 5.92
N VAL A 40 6.61 13.12 5.01
CA VAL A 40 5.55 12.09 4.91
C VAL A 40 6.13 10.75 4.46
N ILE A 41 7.05 10.75 3.49
CA ILE A 41 7.72 9.54 2.98
C ILE A 41 8.62 8.90 4.04
N GLU A 42 9.27 9.70 4.89
CA GLU A 42 10.05 9.18 6.03
C GLU A 42 9.18 8.44 7.04
N MET A 43 7.90 8.82 7.17
CA MET A 43 6.93 8.16 8.07
C MET A 43 6.24 6.95 7.44
N LEU A 44 5.78 7.06 6.18
CA LEU A 44 4.95 6.03 5.53
C LEU A 44 5.72 5.13 4.56
N GLY A 45 6.98 5.45 4.27
CA GLY A 45 7.74 4.84 3.18
C GLY A 45 7.38 5.43 1.81
N GLN A 46 7.97 4.85 0.76
CA GLN A 46 7.74 5.33 -0.62
C GLN A 46 6.30 5.05 -1.08
N PRO A 47 5.62 6.02 -1.72
CA PRO A 47 4.30 5.79 -2.28
C PRO A 47 4.38 4.79 -3.44
N ASN A 48 3.28 4.06 -3.65
CA ASN A 48 3.15 3.17 -4.80
C ASN A 48 2.86 3.95 -6.08
N GLN A 49 2.27 5.13 -5.96
CA GLN A 49 1.96 5.99 -7.09
C GLN A 49 2.05 7.47 -6.71
N VAL A 50 2.52 8.28 -7.66
CA VAL A 50 2.43 9.74 -7.66
C VAL A 50 1.53 10.14 -8.81
N ILE A 51 0.52 10.96 -8.54
CA ILE A 51 -0.39 11.51 -9.54
C ILE A 51 -0.12 13.00 -9.63
N ASP A 52 0.27 13.47 -10.82
CA ASP A 52 0.47 14.88 -11.12
C ASP A 52 -0.81 15.49 -11.69
N TYR A 53 -1.22 16.65 -11.16
CA TYR A 53 -2.35 17.41 -11.68
C TYR A 53 -1.87 18.65 -12.46
N ALA A 54 -2.76 19.16 -13.33
CA ALA A 54 -2.43 20.28 -14.21
C ALA A 54 -2.18 21.61 -13.48
N ASP A 55 -2.67 21.75 -12.25
CA ASP A 55 -2.45 22.92 -11.39
C ASP A 55 -1.11 22.86 -10.62
N GLY A 56 -0.32 21.80 -10.84
CA GLY A 56 0.95 21.55 -10.16
C GLY A 56 0.80 20.85 -8.81
N SER A 57 -0.43 20.62 -8.33
CA SER A 57 -0.66 19.77 -7.17
C SER A 57 -0.36 18.31 -7.50
N GLN A 58 -0.16 17.51 -6.46
CA GLN A 58 0.09 16.08 -6.58
C GLN A 58 -0.77 15.29 -5.61
N ARG A 59 -1.02 14.02 -5.91
CA ARG A 59 -1.51 13.05 -4.93
C ARG A 59 -0.56 11.87 -4.84
N LEU A 60 -0.04 11.61 -3.66
CA LEU A 60 0.78 10.43 -3.38
C LEU A 60 -0.13 9.34 -2.82
N VAL A 61 0.01 8.12 -3.32
CA VAL A 61 -0.88 6.99 -2.98
C VAL A 61 -0.05 5.82 -2.46
N TRP A 62 -0.44 5.31 -1.30
CA TRP A 62 0.05 4.08 -0.72
C TRP A 62 -1.06 3.05 -0.74
N VAL A 63 -0.71 1.83 -1.14
CA VAL A 63 -1.58 0.67 -1.14
C VAL A 63 -0.78 -0.50 -0.60
N HIS A 64 -1.34 -1.25 0.33
CA HIS A 64 -0.80 -2.51 0.77
C HIS A 64 -1.88 -3.57 0.73
N SER A 65 -1.57 -4.70 0.12
CA SER A 65 -2.48 -5.84 0.06
C SER A 65 -1.74 -7.11 0.47
N THR A 66 -2.37 -7.90 1.32
CA THR A 66 -1.93 -9.24 1.68
C THR A 66 -3.01 -10.25 1.31
N GLY A 67 -2.60 -11.44 0.90
CA GLY A 67 -3.51 -12.52 0.55
C GLY A 67 -2.95 -13.85 1.03
N SER A 68 -3.82 -14.71 1.53
CA SER A 68 -3.49 -16.08 1.93
C SER A 68 -4.67 -16.99 1.61
N MET A 69 -4.48 -18.30 1.79
CA MET A 69 -5.58 -19.27 1.67
C MET A 69 -6.74 -19.01 2.64
N PHE A 70 -6.50 -18.24 3.71
CA PHE A 70 -7.48 -17.97 4.76
C PHE A 70 -8.15 -16.59 4.63
N GLY A 71 -7.75 -15.80 3.64
CA GLY A 71 -8.33 -14.48 3.41
C GLY A 71 -7.35 -13.48 2.84
N ALA A 72 -7.87 -12.30 2.53
CA ALA A 72 -7.11 -11.17 2.02
C ALA A 72 -7.40 -9.91 2.85
N ASN A 73 -6.42 -9.03 2.95
CA ASN A 73 -6.55 -7.71 3.54
C ASN A 73 -5.97 -6.69 2.56
N ALA A 74 -6.58 -5.51 2.47
CA ALA A 74 -6.05 -4.40 1.70
C ALA A 74 -6.29 -3.10 2.44
N ARG A 75 -5.30 -2.21 2.41
CA ARG A 75 -5.41 -0.83 2.89
C ARG A 75 -4.82 0.13 1.87
N SER A 76 -5.36 1.33 1.82
CA SER A 76 -4.87 2.38 0.94
C SER A 76 -5.08 3.75 1.55
N VAL A 77 -4.13 4.65 1.32
CA VAL A 77 -4.27 6.06 1.62
C VAL A 77 -3.74 6.90 0.47
N GLY A 78 -4.45 7.98 0.13
CA GLY A 78 -4.05 8.91 -0.92
C GLY A 78 -4.02 10.32 -0.37
N LEU A 79 -2.82 10.88 -0.21
CA LEU A 79 -2.57 12.15 0.44
C LEU A 79 -2.36 13.26 -0.61
N PRO A 80 -3.12 14.36 -0.55
CA PRO A 80 -3.00 15.48 -1.48
C PRO A 80 -1.88 16.43 -1.07
N PHE A 81 -1.11 16.89 -2.04
CA PHE A 81 -0.06 17.89 -1.89
C PHE A 81 -0.33 19.07 -2.81
N GLY A 82 -0.25 20.28 -2.27
CA GLY A 82 -0.41 21.51 -3.03
C GLY A 82 0.75 21.72 -4.02
N PRO A 83 0.62 22.74 -4.91
CA PRO A 83 1.69 23.11 -5.85
C PRO A 83 3.00 23.54 -5.16
N ASP A 84 2.93 23.94 -3.90
CA ASP A 84 4.08 24.24 -3.02
C ASP A 84 4.75 22.97 -2.45
N GLY A 85 4.24 21.79 -2.78
CA GLY A 85 4.76 20.51 -2.32
C GLY A 85 4.40 20.19 -0.87
N LYS A 86 3.38 20.84 -0.30
CA LYS A 86 2.94 20.64 1.08
C LYS A 86 1.65 19.84 1.16
N LEU A 87 1.55 18.97 2.18
CA LEU A 87 0.36 18.19 2.49
C LEU A 87 -0.80 19.14 2.78
N THR A 88 -1.91 19.01 2.05
CA THR A 88 -3.06 19.93 2.17
C THR A 88 -4.19 19.37 3.00
N ASP A 89 -4.27 18.06 3.15
CA ASP A 89 -5.34 17.37 3.89
C ASP A 89 -4.85 16.02 4.44
N VAL A 90 -5.46 15.58 5.54
CA VAL A 90 -5.21 14.28 6.17
C VAL A 90 -6.58 13.59 6.35
N PRO A 91 -6.73 12.31 5.96
CA PRO A 91 -7.98 11.59 6.20
C PRO A 91 -8.35 11.59 7.70
N ASN A 92 -9.62 11.85 8.00
CA ASN A 92 -10.19 11.72 9.36
C ASN A 92 -10.62 10.28 9.65
#